data_AF-A0AAJ1B1I5-F1
#
_entry.id   AF-A0AAJ1B1I5-F1
#
_cell.length_a   1.000
_cell.length_b   1.000
_cell.length_c   1.000
_cell.angle_alpha   90.00
_cell.angle_beta   90.00
_cell.angle_gamma   90.00
#
_symmetry.space_group_name_H-M   'P 1'
#
loop_
_entity.id
_entity.type
_entity.pdbx_description
1 polymer ?
#
loop_
_entity_poly.entity_id
_entity_poly.type
_entity_poly.pdbx_seq_one_letter_code
_entity_poly.pdbx_strand_id
1 'polypeptide(L)'
;MNYNKSNQIVSADENRTDGDNPTEEYQAYENLVKETVDYESLEVTHHDDMRQVDEIVNLIVETVMCKNDKILIASNWYPTALVKKKFLMLTYSHIEYVLHCMSGNTSKVKNIKKYLLAALFNAPSTMNGYYQAEVNHDMQDW
;
A
#
# COMPACT_ATOMS: atom_id res chain seq x y z
N MET A 1 35.47 -58.98 24.28
CA MET A 1 34.92 -58.26 23.12
C MET A 1 33.41 -58.30 23.20
N ASN A 2 32.74 -57.14 23.30
CA ASN A 2 31.30 -57.05 23.05
C ASN A 2 31.01 -55.71 22.38
N TYR A 3 30.19 -55.80 21.34
CA TYR A 3 30.04 -54.87 20.23
C TYR A 3 29.24 -53.63 20.63
N ASN A 4 29.79 -52.44 20.38
CA ASN A 4 29.03 -51.19 20.38
C ASN A 4 28.21 -51.13 19.08
N LYS A 5 26.91 -51.42 19.16
CA LYS A 5 25.97 -51.24 18.06
C LYS A 5 25.26 -49.90 18.28
N SER A 6 25.69 -48.91 17.52
CA SER A 6 25.09 -47.59 17.41
C SER A 6 23.58 -47.70 17.20
N ASN A 7 22.80 -47.14 18.12
CA ASN A 7 21.40 -46.81 17.84
C ASN A 7 21.39 -45.42 17.18
N GLN A 8 21.23 -45.43 15.86
CA GLN A 8 20.85 -44.27 15.07
C GLN A 8 19.42 -43.88 15.49
N ILE A 9 19.28 -42.81 16.26
CA ILE A 9 17.97 -42.19 16.46
C ILE A 9 17.71 -41.40 15.17
N VAL A 10 16.91 -41.98 14.30
CA VAL A 10 16.22 -41.25 13.23
C VAL A 10 15.21 -40.35 13.93
N SER A 11 15.59 -39.09 14.15
CA SER A 11 14.63 -38.05 14.51
C SER A 11 13.84 -37.71 13.25
N ALA A 12 12.74 -38.43 13.06
CA ALA A 12 11.64 -38.00 12.23
C ALA A 12 10.92 -36.84 12.91
N ASP A 13 10.48 -35.89 12.10
CA ASP A 13 9.55 -34.81 12.38
C ASP A 13 9.97 -33.69 13.34
N GLU A 14 10.41 -32.57 12.76
CA GLU A 14 9.86 -31.25 13.09
C GLU A 14 9.64 -30.43 11.80
N ASN A 15 8.84 -30.94 10.85
CA ASN A 15 8.17 -30.08 9.87
C ASN A 15 6.89 -29.51 10.49
N ARG A 16 7.04 -28.72 11.55
CA ARG A 16 6.06 -27.69 11.90
C ARG A 16 6.45 -26.44 11.13
N THR A 17 6.04 -26.37 9.87
CA THR A 17 5.92 -25.07 9.21
C THR A 17 4.76 -24.34 9.89
N ASP A 18 5.05 -23.71 11.02
CA ASP A 18 4.19 -22.67 11.58
C ASP A 18 4.08 -21.58 10.49
N GLY A 19 2.93 -21.58 9.83
CA GLY A 19 2.62 -20.76 8.65
C GLY A 19 2.39 -19.28 8.97
N ASP A 20 3.31 -18.67 9.71
CA ASP A 20 3.33 -17.23 9.96
C ASP A 20 4.80 -16.78 9.81
N ASN A 21 5.25 -16.66 8.57
CA ASN A 21 6.48 -15.91 8.26
C ASN A 21 6.04 -14.49 7.87
N PRO A 22 6.10 -13.50 8.79
CA PRO A 22 5.62 -12.15 8.54
C PRO A 22 6.28 -11.50 7.31
N THR A 23 7.48 -11.96 6.96
CA THR A 23 8.23 -11.52 5.79
C THR A 23 7.58 -11.99 4.49
N GLU A 24 7.08 -13.23 4.45
CA GLU A 24 6.40 -13.78 3.26
C GLU A 24 5.04 -13.12 3.07
N GLU A 25 4.29 -12.90 4.15
CA GLU A 25 3.00 -12.19 4.09
C GLU A 25 3.19 -10.76 3.58
N TYR A 26 4.19 -10.04 4.10
CA TYR A 26 4.54 -8.70 3.63
C TYR A 26 4.88 -8.69 2.14
N GLN A 27 5.76 -9.59 1.70
CA GLN A 27 6.18 -9.65 0.30
C GLN A 27 4.99 -9.97 -0.63
N ALA A 28 4.08 -10.84 -0.20
CA ALA A 28 2.88 -11.16 -0.98
C ALA A 28 1.98 -9.93 -1.17
N TYR A 29 1.72 -9.17 -0.11
CA TYR A 29 0.95 -7.93 -0.21
C TYR A 29 1.69 -6.84 -0.97
N GLU A 30 3.00 -6.71 -0.79
CA GLU A 30 3.82 -5.76 -1.54
C GLU A 30 3.73 -6.02 -3.04
N ASN A 31 3.91 -7.28 -3.47
CA ASN A 31 3.81 -7.67 -4.87
C ASN A 31 2.41 -7.41 -5.43
N LEU A 32 1.37 -7.78 -4.69
CA LEU A 32 -0.02 -7.52 -5.08
C LEU A 32 -0.30 -6.03 -5.25
N VAL A 33 0.14 -5.21 -4.28
CA VAL A 33 -0.04 -3.75 -4.36
C VAL A 33 0.70 -3.20 -5.57
N LYS A 34 1.98 -3.57 -5.76
CA LYS A 34 2.79 -3.12 -6.90
C LYS A 34 2.16 -3.48 -8.25
N GLU A 35 1.58 -4.66 -8.37
CA GLU A 35 0.82 -5.07 -9.56
C GLU A 35 -0.41 -4.19 -9.76
N THR A 36 -1.24 -3.99 -8.72
CA THR A 36 -2.48 -3.22 -8.85
C THR A 36 -2.23 -1.75 -9.21
N VAL A 37 -1.16 -1.15 -8.69
CA VAL A 37 -0.82 0.26 -8.94
C VAL A 37 0.04 0.47 -10.19
N ASP A 38 0.37 -0.58 -10.93
CA ASP A 38 1.28 -0.53 -12.09
C ASP A 38 2.60 0.18 -11.74
N TYR A 39 3.29 -0.39 -10.74
CA TYR A 39 4.50 0.19 -10.17
C TYR A 39 5.63 0.36 -11.20
N GLU A 40 5.75 -0.56 -12.16
CA GLU A 40 6.74 -0.45 -13.25
C GLU A 40 6.48 0.79 -14.12
N SER A 41 5.21 1.11 -14.42
CA SER A 41 4.87 2.33 -15.15
C SER A 41 5.16 3.59 -14.34
N LEU A 42 4.95 3.57 -13.01
CA LEU A 42 5.33 4.66 -12.11
C LEU A 42 6.85 4.89 -12.09
N GLU A 43 7.66 3.83 -12.12
CA GLU A 43 9.13 3.95 -12.23
C GLU A 43 9.57 4.70 -13.49
N VAL A 44 8.89 4.47 -14.61
CA VAL A 44 9.21 5.13 -15.89
C VAL A 44 8.73 6.58 -15.92
N THR A 45 7.50 6.83 -15.46
CA THR A 45 6.82 8.14 -15.59
C THR A 45 7.16 9.12 -14.48
N HIS A 46 7.43 8.63 -13.27
CA HIS A 46 7.69 9.40 -12.06
C HIS A 46 9.05 9.08 -11.42
N HIS A 47 10.07 8.78 -12.25
CA HIS A 47 11.42 8.39 -11.79
C HIS A 47 12.04 9.33 -10.74
N ASP A 48 11.79 10.65 -10.83
CA ASP A 48 12.28 11.65 -9.87
C ASP A 48 11.54 11.64 -8.52
N ASP A 49 10.32 11.10 -8.48
CA ASP A 49 9.43 11.04 -7.32
C ASP A 49 9.33 9.64 -6.70
N MET A 50 10.20 8.71 -7.11
CA MET A 50 10.12 7.30 -6.69
C MET A 50 10.19 7.10 -5.17
N ARG A 51 10.89 7.99 -4.46
CA ARG A 51 10.87 7.96 -2.99
C ARG A 51 9.45 8.16 -2.43
N GLN A 52 8.67 9.06 -3.00
CA GLN A 52 7.29 9.31 -2.60
C GLN A 52 6.38 8.16 -3.02
N VAL A 53 6.61 7.58 -4.21
CA VAL A 53 5.91 6.38 -4.68
C VAL A 53 6.14 5.22 -3.71
N ASP A 54 7.38 4.95 -3.31
CA ASP A 54 7.74 3.93 -2.33
C ASP A 54 7.05 4.15 -0.98
N GLU A 55 7.06 5.40 -0.49
CA GLU A 55 6.39 5.75 0.77
C GLU A 55 4.87 5.51 0.70
N ILE A 56 4.24 5.80 -0.45
CA ILE A 56 2.82 5.54 -0.69
C ILE A 56 2.53 4.04 -0.76
N VAL A 57 3.31 3.28 -1.54
CA VAL A 57 3.14 1.82 -1.67
C VAL A 57 3.30 1.13 -0.33
N ASN A 58 4.34 1.47 0.43
CA ASN A 58 4.55 0.92 1.77
C ASN A 58 3.38 1.26 2.71
N LEU A 59 2.84 2.48 2.64
CA LEU A 59 1.65 2.84 3.42
C LEU A 59 0.41 2.04 3.02
N ILE A 60 0.22 1.74 1.73
CA ILE A 60 -0.85 0.87 1.25
C ILE A 60 -0.68 -0.53 1.83
N VAL A 61 0.52 -1.10 1.76
CA VAL A 61 0.85 -2.42 2.32
C VAL A 61 0.59 -2.45 3.83
N GLU A 62 1.10 -1.49 4.60
CA GLU A 62 0.83 -1.34 6.04
C GLU A 62 -0.68 -1.31 6.34
N THR A 63 -1.46 -0.62 5.49
CA THR A 63 -2.90 -0.46 5.66
C THR A 63 -3.65 -1.77 5.36
N VAL A 64 -3.30 -2.47 4.29
CA VAL A 64 -3.96 -3.74 3.91
C VAL A 64 -3.57 -4.88 4.84
N MET A 65 -2.42 -4.79 5.52
CA MET A 65 -1.99 -5.75 6.54
C MET A 65 -2.53 -5.43 7.95
N CYS A 66 -3.24 -4.32 8.14
CA CYS A 66 -3.76 -3.93 9.45
C CYS A 66 -4.64 -5.04 10.06
N LYS A 67 -4.36 -5.40 11.32
CA LYS A 67 -5.09 -6.43 12.08
C LYS A 67 -6.19 -5.87 12.99
N ASN A 68 -6.29 -4.54 13.12
CA ASN A 68 -7.34 -3.90 13.93
C ASN A 68 -8.71 -4.04 13.24
N ASP A 69 -9.79 -4.00 14.02
CA ASP A 69 -11.16 -4.06 13.48
C ASP A 69 -11.57 -2.79 12.71
N LYS A 70 -10.99 -1.64 13.09
CA LYS A 70 -11.30 -0.34 12.51
C LYS A 70 -10.03 0.50 12.29
N ILE A 71 -10.08 1.36 11.28
CA ILE A 71 -9.05 2.35 10.96
C ILE A 71 -9.70 3.75 10.93
N LEU A 72 -8.99 4.73 11.49
CA LEU A 72 -9.42 6.13 11.47
C LEU A 72 -8.96 6.78 10.16
N ILE A 73 -9.91 7.17 9.31
CA ILE A 73 -9.67 7.90 8.05
C ILE A 73 -10.47 9.19 8.08
N ALA A 74 -9.80 10.33 7.85
CA ALA A 74 -10.45 11.66 7.81
C ALA A 74 -11.46 11.87 8.96
N SER A 75 -11.02 11.60 10.19
CA SER A 75 -11.81 11.72 11.43
C SER A 75 -13.00 10.77 11.59
N ASN A 76 -13.15 9.77 10.72
CA ASN A 76 -14.20 8.76 10.78
C ASN A 76 -13.60 7.36 10.94
N TRP A 77 -14.23 6.52 11.77
CA TRP A 77 -13.84 5.12 11.95
C TRP A 77 -14.52 4.23 10.91
N TYR A 78 -13.72 3.55 10.10
CA TYR A 78 -14.22 2.61 9.10
C TYR A 78 -13.85 1.17 9.48
N PRO A 79 -14.70 0.18 9.18
CA PRO A 79 -14.31 -1.22 9.28
C PRO A 79 -13.06 -1.47 8.43
N THR A 80 -12.06 -2.14 9.01
CA THR A 80 -10.80 -2.40 8.31
C THR A 80 -11.02 -3.13 6.99
N ALA A 81 -11.93 -4.12 6.93
CA ALA A 81 -12.26 -4.83 5.70
C ALA A 81 -12.69 -3.90 4.55
N LEU A 82 -13.44 -2.83 4.84
CA LEU A 82 -13.82 -1.83 3.85
C LEU A 82 -12.60 -1.03 3.37
N VAL A 83 -11.75 -0.60 4.29
CA VAL A 83 -10.52 0.13 3.97
C VAL A 83 -9.59 -0.72 3.11
N LYS A 84 -9.34 -1.98 3.50
CA LYS A 84 -8.53 -2.93 2.72
C LYS A 84 -9.07 -3.08 1.30
N LYS A 85 -10.38 -3.30 1.15
CA LYS A 85 -11.02 -3.41 -0.17
C LYS A 85 -10.77 -2.18 -1.04
N LYS A 86 -10.92 -0.97 -0.50
CA LYS A 86 -10.68 0.27 -1.28
C LYS A 86 -9.21 0.43 -1.64
N PHE A 87 -8.29 0.10 -0.73
CA PHE A 87 -6.85 0.23 -0.96
C PHE A 87 -6.33 -0.76 -2.01
N LEU A 88 -6.83 -2.00 -2.01
CA LEU A 88 -6.51 -3.01 -3.03
C LEU A 88 -7.14 -2.75 -4.41
N MET A 89 -7.97 -1.70 -4.53
CA MET A 89 -8.53 -1.25 -5.80
C MET A 89 -7.83 0.00 -6.36
N LEU A 90 -6.78 0.48 -5.68
CA LEU A 90 -5.98 1.59 -6.19
C LEU A 90 -5.18 1.13 -7.40
N THR A 91 -5.01 2.05 -8.34
CA THR A 91 -4.34 1.84 -9.62
C THR A 91 -3.35 2.97 -9.89
N TYR A 92 -2.58 2.86 -10.97
CA TYR A 92 -1.68 3.92 -11.46
C TYR A 92 -2.26 5.33 -11.31
N SER A 93 -3.44 5.57 -11.92
CA SER A 93 -4.06 6.90 -11.94
C SER A 93 -4.41 7.43 -10.54
N HIS A 94 -4.71 6.52 -9.60
CA HIS A 94 -4.96 6.93 -8.23
C HIS A 94 -3.68 7.39 -7.52
N ILE A 95 -2.55 6.74 -7.80
CA ILE A 95 -1.24 7.13 -7.26
C ILE A 95 -0.79 8.46 -7.87
N GLU A 96 -0.90 8.59 -9.19
CA GLU A 96 -0.63 9.84 -9.91
C GLU A 96 -1.44 11.01 -9.33
N TYR A 97 -2.76 10.83 -9.17
CA TYR A 97 -3.62 11.82 -8.51
C TYR A 97 -3.15 12.19 -7.10
N VAL A 98 -2.71 11.22 -6.29
CA VAL A 98 -2.20 11.50 -4.93
C VAL A 98 -0.87 12.25 -4.96
N LEU A 99 0.03 11.94 -5.90
CA LEU A 99 1.27 12.69 -6.11
C LEU A 99 0.99 14.15 -6.49
N HIS A 100 0.03 14.39 -7.39
CA HIS A 100 -0.44 15.75 -7.70
C HIS A 100 -1.02 16.48 -6.48
N CYS A 101 -1.81 15.78 -5.66
CA CYS A 101 -2.33 16.35 -4.42
C CYS A 101 -1.20 16.70 -3.42
N MET A 102 -0.08 15.97 -3.43
CA MET A 102 1.07 16.28 -2.57
C MET A 102 1.81 17.54 -3.04
N SER A 103 2.04 17.68 -4.36
CA SER A 103 2.75 18.83 -4.92
C SER A 103 1.95 20.13 -4.82
N GLY A 104 0.62 20.06 -4.96
CA GLY A 104 -0.27 21.23 -4.86
C GLY A 104 -0.55 21.72 -3.42
N ASN A 105 -0.23 20.92 -2.39
CA ASN A 105 -0.57 21.28 -1.01
C ASN A 105 0.52 22.14 -0.35
N THR A 106 0.32 23.46 -0.36
CA THR A 106 1.26 24.46 0.18
C THR A 106 1.21 24.62 1.71
N SER A 107 0.24 23.96 2.37
CA SER A 107 0.11 23.98 3.83
C SER A 107 1.00 22.94 4.46
N LYS A 108 1.78 23.32 5.50
CA LYS A 108 2.63 22.39 6.25
C LYS A 108 1.79 21.27 6.85
N VAL A 109 1.78 20.11 6.20
CA VAL A 109 1.08 18.92 6.68
C VAL A 109 1.76 18.44 7.96
N LYS A 110 1.14 18.70 9.12
CA LYS A 110 1.69 18.30 10.43
C LYS A 110 1.74 16.78 10.63
N ASN A 111 0.95 16.03 9.88
CA ASN A 111 0.90 14.58 9.92
C ASN A 111 0.70 14.01 8.50
N ILE A 112 1.81 13.79 7.79
CA ILE A 112 1.81 13.36 6.38
C ILE A 112 1.11 12.01 6.19
N LYS A 113 1.29 11.05 7.10
CA LYS A 113 0.62 9.74 7.03
C LYS A 113 -0.91 9.87 7.05
N LYS A 114 -1.47 10.69 7.96
CA LYS A 114 -2.93 10.92 8.02
C LYS A 114 -3.47 11.56 6.76
N TYR A 115 -2.71 12.49 6.17
CA TYR A 115 -3.07 13.11 4.90
C TYR A 115 -3.12 12.08 3.77
N LEU A 116 -2.05 11.30 3.60
CA LEU A 116 -1.96 10.26 2.57
C LEU A 116 -3.07 9.21 2.70
N LEU A 117 -3.31 8.71 3.92
CA LEU A 117 -4.41 7.78 4.20
C LEU A 117 -5.77 8.35 3.75
N ALA A 118 -6.03 9.62 4.03
CA ALA A 118 -7.26 10.27 3.60
C ALA A 118 -7.31 10.47 2.08
N ALA A 119 -6.21 10.90 1.45
CA ALA A 119 -6.12 11.10 0.01
C ALA A 119 -6.33 9.79 -0.76
N LEU A 120 -5.59 8.72 -0.38
CA LEU A 120 -5.70 7.38 -0.97
C LEU A 120 -7.11 6.81 -0.80
N PHE A 121 -7.70 6.91 0.40
CA PHE A 121 -9.05 6.40 0.63
C PHE A 121 -10.12 7.12 -0.20
N ASN A 122 -9.92 8.41 -0.47
CA ASN A 122 -10.87 9.25 -1.21
C ASN A 122 -10.60 9.29 -2.72
N ALA A 123 -9.41 8.90 -3.19
CA ALA A 123 -8.98 9.02 -4.58
C ALA A 123 -10.01 8.46 -5.58
N PRO A 124 -10.57 7.24 -5.42
CA PRO A 124 -11.56 6.71 -6.36
C PRO A 124 -12.85 7.55 -6.47
N SER A 125 -13.16 8.36 -5.46
CA SER A 125 -14.38 9.18 -5.41
C SER A 125 -14.15 10.64 -5.79
N THR A 126 -12.92 11.14 -5.71
CA THR A 126 -12.61 12.57 -5.94
C THR A 126 -11.81 12.84 -7.21
N MET A 127 -11.04 11.86 -7.71
CA MET A 127 -10.13 12.01 -8.85
C MET A 127 -10.83 12.51 -10.12
N ASN A 128 -12.01 11.99 -10.45
CA ASN A 128 -12.75 12.43 -11.64
C ASN A 128 -13.16 13.91 -11.58
N GLY A 129 -13.59 14.38 -10.39
CA GLY A 129 -13.94 15.78 -10.19
C GLY A 129 -12.72 16.70 -10.27
N TYR A 130 -11.55 16.23 -9.81
CA TYR A 130 -10.30 16.96 -9.89
C TYR A 130 -9.88 17.20 -11.36
N TYR A 131 -9.79 16.14 -12.18
CA TYR A 131 -9.38 16.30 -13.57
C TYR A 131 -10.39 17.08 -14.41
N GLN A 132 -11.70 16.98 -14.11
CA GLN A 132 -12.69 17.85 -14.76
C GLN A 132 -12.46 19.34 -14.43
N ALA A 133 -12.08 19.67 -13.19
CA ALA A 133 -11.80 21.04 -12.80
C ALA A 133 -10.52 21.58 -13.45
N GLU A 134 -9.48 20.75 -13.56
CA GLU A 134 -8.19 21.09 -14.17
C GLU A 134 -8.35 21.41 -15.67
N VAL A 135 -9.04 20.55 -16.42
CA VAL A 135 -9.33 20.80 -17.84
C VAL A 135 -10.16 22.08 -18.04
N ASN A 136 -11.13 22.35 -17.17
CA ASN A 136 -11.93 23.58 -17.25
C ASN A 136 -11.11 24.84 -16.96
N HIS A 137 -10.10 24.75 -16.09
CA HIS A 137 -9.21 25.87 -15.77
C HIS A 137 -8.31 26.18 -16.98
N ASP A 138 -7.70 25.15 -17.58
CA ASP A 138 -6.88 25.33 -18.80
C ASP A 138 -7.71 25.86 -19.98
N MET A 139 -8.98 25.46 -20.06
CA MET A 139 -9.98 26.01 -20.99
C MET A 139 -10.58 27.36 -20.54
N GLN A 140 -10.10 28.03 -19.49
CA GLN A 140 -10.43 29.43 -19.22
C GLN A 140 -9.26 30.37 -19.53
N ASP A 141 -8.04 29.83 -19.62
CA ASP A 141 -6.81 30.56 -19.87
C ASP A 141 -6.43 30.65 -21.38
N TRP A 142 -7.34 30.28 -22.30
CA TRP A 142 -7.20 30.40 -23.78
C TRP A 142 -7.96 31.59 -24.36
#